data_AF-A0A523E8U1-F1
#
_entry.id   AF-A0A523E8U1-F1
#
_cell.length_a   1.000
_cell.length_b   1.000
_cell.length_c   1.000
_cell.angle_alpha   90.00
_cell.angle_beta   90.00
_cell.angle_gamma   90.00
#
_symmetry.space_group_name_H-M   'P 1'
#
loop_
_entity.id
_entity.type
_entity.pdbx_description
1 polymer ?
#
loop_
_entity_poly.entity_id
_entity_poly.type
_entity_poly.pdbx_seq_one_letter_code
_entity_poly.pdbx_strand_id
1 'polypeptide(L)'
;MSRIDALKNLLAKTPDDAMTRYMLANELYKDGQLAEAVDELNAYLSAVKDEGAAYRTLADAYLGLDKKKEARWALRQGAEAALAHHHEGMAQEFEDRLKEID
;
A
#
# COMPACT_ATOMS: atom_id res chain seq x y z
N MET A 1 17.37 2.95 -17.96
CA MET A 1 16.22 3.63 -17.36
C MET A 1 15.41 2.57 -16.64
N SER A 2 15.25 2.68 -15.33
CA SER A 2 14.50 1.70 -14.54
C SER A 2 12.99 1.86 -14.75
N ARG A 3 12.21 0.86 -14.32
CA ARG A 3 10.74 0.98 -14.29
C ARG A 3 10.29 2.11 -13.37
N ILE A 4 10.99 2.29 -12.25
CA ILE A 4 10.77 3.38 -11.29
C ILE A 4 10.97 4.75 -11.96
N ASP A 5 12.07 4.93 -12.71
CA ASP A 5 12.35 6.19 -13.43
C ASP A 5 11.25 6.51 -14.46
N ALA A 6 10.74 5.49 -15.15
CA ALA A 6 9.68 5.66 -16.13
C ALA A 6 8.36 6.10 -15.48
N LEU A 7 8.01 5.52 -14.34
CA LEU A 7 6.81 5.87 -13.59
C LEU A 7 6.94 7.26 -12.95
N LYS A 8 8.10 7.62 -12.39
CA LYS A 8 8.37 8.98 -11.88
C LYS A 8 8.24 10.02 -13.00
N ASN A 9 8.74 9.73 -14.20
CA ASN A 9 8.59 10.62 -15.36
C ASN A 9 7.14 10.74 -15.86
N LEU A 10 6.31 9.70 -15.69
CA LEU A 10 4.89 9.77 -15.99
C LEU A 10 4.17 10.67 -14.96
N LEU A 11 4.45 10.52 -13.67
CA LEU A 11 3.88 11.37 -12.63
C LEU A 11 4.33 12.83 -12.73
N ALA A 12 5.55 13.09 -13.22
CA ALA A 12 5.98 14.46 -13.50
C ALA A 12 5.12 15.16 -14.57
N LYS A 13 4.49 14.39 -15.47
CA LYS A 13 3.58 14.90 -16.52
C LYS A 13 2.13 14.87 -16.06
N THR A 14 1.75 13.87 -15.27
CA THR A 14 0.40 13.66 -14.76
C THR A 14 0.45 13.34 -13.26
N PRO A 15 0.58 14.38 -12.39
CA PRO A 15 0.80 14.17 -10.95
C PRO A 15 -0.36 13.47 -10.23
N ASP A 16 -1.58 13.56 -10.76
CA ASP A 16 -2.77 13.04 -10.10
C ASP A 16 -3.17 11.63 -10.59
N ASP A 17 -2.34 10.99 -11.41
CA ASP A 17 -2.61 9.63 -11.90
C ASP A 17 -2.40 8.60 -10.78
N ALA A 18 -3.49 8.30 -10.07
CA ALA A 18 -3.52 7.35 -8.98
C ALA A 18 -3.01 5.95 -9.39
N MET A 19 -3.33 5.48 -10.60
CA MET A 19 -2.86 4.16 -11.04
C MET A 19 -1.34 4.14 -11.24
N THR A 20 -0.79 5.22 -11.81
CA THR A 20 0.66 5.35 -11.92
C THR A 20 1.33 5.42 -10.54
N ARG A 21 0.71 6.08 -9.54
CA ARG A 21 1.20 6.08 -8.14
C ARG A 21 1.21 4.68 -7.54
N TYR A 22 0.14 3.92 -7.68
CA TYR A 22 0.08 2.53 -7.20
C TYR A 22 1.15 1.64 -7.86
N MET A 23 1.33 1.79 -9.18
CA MET A 23 2.38 1.07 -9.90
C MET A 23 3.77 1.47 -9.42
N LEU A 24 4.02 2.77 -9.21
CA LEU A 24 5.31 3.26 -8.69
C LEU A 24 5.58 2.69 -7.29
N ALA A 25 4.59 2.75 -6.40
CA ALA A 25 4.74 2.26 -5.05
C ALA A 25 5.07 0.76 -4.99
N ASN A 26 4.44 -0.05 -5.83
CA ASN A 26 4.73 -1.48 -5.92
C ASN A 26 6.16 -1.77 -6.40
N GLU A 27 6.67 -0.98 -7.35
CA GLU A 27 8.05 -1.14 -7.82
C GLU A 27 9.06 -0.66 -6.77
N LEU A 28 8.79 0.45 -6.07
CA LEU A 28 9.58 0.93 -4.93
C LEU A 28 9.62 -0.09 -3.80
N TYR A 29 8.48 -0.71 -3.48
CA TYR A 29 8.38 -1.75 -2.45
C TYR A 29 9.26 -2.97 -2.81
N LYS A 30 9.18 -3.45 -4.05
CA LYS A 30 10.01 -4.56 -4.55
C LYS A 30 11.51 -4.24 -4.53
N ASP A 31 11.87 -2.98 -4.77
CA ASP A 31 13.25 -2.50 -4.72
C ASP A 31 13.76 -2.25 -3.30
N GLY A 32 12.88 -2.36 -2.28
CA GLY A 32 13.21 -2.10 -0.88
C GLY A 32 13.25 -0.62 -0.51
N GLN A 33 12.81 0.27 -1.40
CA GLN A 33 12.64 1.70 -1.13
C GLN A 33 11.35 1.96 -0.34
N LEU A 34 11.26 1.39 0.86
CA LEU A 34 10.01 1.29 1.63
C LEU A 34 9.41 2.64 2.00
N ALA A 35 10.23 3.64 2.32
CA ALA A 35 9.74 4.98 2.67
C ALA A 35 9.03 5.65 1.49
N GLU A 36 9.64 5.61 0.30
CA GLU A 36 9.02 6.16 -0.92
C GLU A 36 7.78 5.35 -1.32
N ALA A 37 7.78 4.02 -1.12
CA ALA A 37 6.62 3.18 -1.38
C ALA A 37 5.43 3.57 -0.49
N VAL A 38 5.68 3.83 0.80
CA VAL A 38 4.66 4.32 1.75
C VAL A 38 4.06 5.65 1.29
N ASP A 39 4.89 6.60 0.86
CA ASP A 39 4.42 7.92 0.43
C ASP A 39 3.48 7.80 -0.79
N GLU A 40 3.87 6.99 -1.79
CA GLU A 40 3.05 6.78 -2.99
C GLU A 40 1.79 5.97 -2.72
N LEU A 41 1.82 4.98 -1.82
CA LEU A 41 0.63 4.23 -1.39
C LEU A 41 -0.36 5.11 -0.65
N ASN A 42 0.11 5.98 0.26
CA ASN A 42 -0.75 6.93 0.96
C ASN A 42 -1.40 7.92 -0.01
N ALA A 43 -0.62 8.43 -0.99
CA ALA A 43 -1.15 9.30 -2.02
C ALA A 43 -2.22 8.60 -2.88
N TYR A 44 -1.98 7.35 -3.30
CA TYR A 44 -2.96 6.53 -4.01
C TYR A 44 -4.25 6.31 -3.17
N LEU A 45 -4.11 5.88 -1.92
CA LEU A 45 -5.23 5.59 -1.02
C LEU A 45 -6.04 6.83 -0.64
N SER A 46 -5.46 8.04 -0.75
CA SER A 46 -6.20 9.29 -0.56
C SER A 46 -7.18 9.60 -1.69
N ALA A 47 -6.95 9.04 -2.89
CA ALA A 47 -7.74 9.30 -4.09
C ALA A 47 -8.62 8.12 -4.53
N VAL A 48 -8.27 6.90 -4.09
CA VAL A 48 -8.89 5.65 -4.56
C VAL A 48 -9.46 4.86 -3.39
N LYS A 49 -10.68 4.32 -3.59
CA LYS A 49 -11.26 3.31 -2.70
C LYS A 49 -10.71 1.94 -3.09
N ASP A 50 -9.56 1.58 -2.52
CA ASP A 50 -8.91 0.30 -2.73
C ASP A 50 -9.63 -0.83 -1.99
N GLU A 51 -9.56 -2.05 -2.51
CA GLU A 51 -10.26 -3.23 -1.98
C GLU A 51 -9.45 -4.01 -0.92
N GLY A 52 -8.25 -3.51 -0.57
CA GLY A 52 -7.39 -4.07 0.48
C GLY A 52 -5.96 -4.38 0.02
N ALA A 53 -5.73 -4.53 -1.28
CA ALA A 53 -4.42 -4.91 -1.82
C ALA A 53 -3.34 -3.84 -1.53
N ALA A 54 -3.65 -2.56 -1.71
CA ALA A 54 -2.71 -1.49 -1.41
C ALA A 54 -2.44 -1.37 0.10
N TYR A 55 -3.46 -1.64 0.93
CA TYR A 55 -3.29 -1.68 2.39
C TYR A 55 -2.36 -2.83 2.84
N ARG A 56 -2.39 -3.99 2.17
CA ARG A 56 -1.44 -5.09 2.41
C ARG A 56 0.00 -4.61 2.21
N THR A 57 0.29 -4.06 1.03
CA THR A 57 1.63 -3.58 0.70
C THR A 57 2.06 -2.44 1.62
N LEU A 58 1.14 -1.56 2.00
CA LEU A 58 1.41 -0.47 2.93
C LEU A 58 1.77 -0.99 4.32
N ALA A 59 1.04 -1.98 4.83
CA ALA A 59 1.36 -2.64 6.10
C ALA A 59 2.74 -3.30 6.06
N ASP A 60 3.06 -4.03 4.99
CA ASP A 60 4.35 -4.69 4.82
C ASP A 60 5.50 -3.67 4.78
N ALA A 61 5.32 -2.57 4.05
CA ALA A 61 6.30 -1.50 3.97
C ALA A 61 6.50 -0.81 5.34
N TYR A 62 5.43 -0.58 6.11
CA TYR A 62 5.53 -0.06 7.46
C TYR A 62 6.27 -1.03 8.40
N LEU A 63 6.01 -2.34 8.32
CA LEU A 63 6.73 -3.34 9.13
C LEU A 63 8.23 -3.37 8.79
N GLY A 64 8.59 -3.31 7.52
CA GLY A 64 10.00 -3.23 7.11
C GLY A 64 10.71 -1.93 7.55
N LEU A 65 9.95 -0.90 7.89
CA LEU A 65 10.43 0.36 8.48
C LEU A 65 10.35 0.38 10.03
N ASP A 66 10.03 -0.73 10.68
CA ASP A 66 9.80 -0.85 12.13
C ASP A 66 8.67 0.05 12.65
N LYS A 67 7.74 0.45 11.77
CA LYS A 67 6.57 1.30 12.08
C LYS A 67 5.36 0.44 12.42
N LYS A 68 5.47 -0.31 13.52
CA LYS A 68 4.47 -1.32 13.94
C LYS A 68 3.06 -0.74 14.15
N LYS A 69 2.95 0.50 14.65
CA LYS A 69 1.64 1.16 14.87
C LYS A 69 0.92 1.48 13.56
N GLU A 70 1.67 1.98 12.59
CA GLU A 70 1.18 2.34 11.26
C GLU A 70 0.83 1.10 10.45
N ALA A 71 1.61 0.02 10.59
CA ALA A 71 1.27 -1.28 10.02
C ALA A 71 -0.07 -1.82 10.54
N ARG A 72 -0.32 -1.71 11.86
CA ARG A 72 -1.62 -2.09 12.45
C ARG A 72 -2.76 -1.24 11.88
N TRP A 73 -2.54 0.06 11.71
CA TRP A 73 -3.54 0.92 11.10
C TRP A 73 -3.85 0.47 9.67
N ALA A 74 -2.83 0.23 8.84
CA ALA A 74 -3.00 -0.21 7.47
C ALA A 74 -3.74 -1.56 7.37
N LEU A 75 -3.39 -2.55 8.20
CA LEU A 75 -4.10 -3.85 8.22
C LEU A 75 -5.57 -3.71 8.61
N ARG A 76 -5.91 -2.85 9.57
CA ARG A 76 -7.32 -2.60 9.96
C ARG A 76 -8.12 -1.99 8.82
N GLN A 77 -7.55 -0.95 8.17
CA GLN A 77 -8.19 -0.31 7.03
C GLN A 77 -8.32 -1.28 5.84
N GLY A 78 -7.31 -2.11 5.60
CA GLY A 78 -7.37 -3.17 4.61
C GLY A 78 -8.46 -4.21 4.90
N ALA A 79 -8.65 -4.59 6.16
CA ALA A 79 -9.67 -5.57 6.55
C ALA A 79 -11.08 -5.01 6.35
N GLU A 80 -11.30 -3.76 6.76
CA GLU A 80 -12.56 -3.04 6.53
C GLU A 80 -12.87 -2.91 5.03
N ALA A 81 -11.88 -2.53 4.23
CA ALA A 81 -12.02 -2.44 2.77
C ALA A 81 -12.33 -3.79 2.13
N ALA A 82 -11.59 -4.84 2.51
CA ALA A 82 -11.80 -6.19 2.00
C ALA A 82 -13.22 -6.70 2.33
N LEU A 83 -13.70 -6.50 3.57
CA LEU A 83 -15.07 -6.89 3.95
C LEU A 83 -16.12 -6.12 3.15
N ALA A 84 -15.92 -4.82 2.94
CA ALA A 84 -16.85 -3.99 2.16
C ALA A 84 -16.97 -4.46 0.69
N HIS A 85 -15.94 -5.14 0.17
CA HIS A 85 -15.90 -5.69 -1.19
C HIS A 85 -16.13 -7.21 -1.25
N HIS A 86 -16.62 -7.83 -0.16
CA HIS A 86 -16.87 -9.28 -0.09
C HIS A 86 -15.61 -10.14 -0.34
N HIS A 87 -14.48 -9.69 0.19
CA HIS A 87 -13.21 -10.40 0.18
C HIS A 87 -12.89 -10.96 1.59
N GLU A 88 -13.76 -11.82 2.12
CA GLU A 88 -13.67 -12.30 3.50
C GLU A 88 -12.35 -13.01 3.81
N GLY A 89 -11.80 -13.75 2.85
CA GLY A 89 -10.50 -14.40 3.00
C GLY A 89 -9.35 -13.42 3.18
N MET A 90 -9.38 -12.27 2.47
CA MET A 90 -8.37 -11.22 2.62
C MET A 90 -8.53 -10.49 3.96
N ALA A 91 -9.77 -10.21 4.36
CA ALA A 91 -10.04 -9.61 5.66
C ALA A 91 -9.54 -10.50 6.81
N GLN A 92 -9.80 -11.81 6.74
CA GLN A 92 -9.34 -12.76 7.75
C GLN A 92 -7.81 -12.82 7.82
N GLU A 93 -7.12 -12.81 6.66
CA GLU A 93 -5.65 -12.73 6.59
C GLU A 93 -5.14 -11.50 7.35
N PHE A 94 -5.74 -10.32 7.13
CA PHE A 94 -5.32 -9.09 7.81
C PHE A 94 -5.60 -9.11 9.31
N GLU A 95 -6.73 -9.67 9.74
CA GLU A 95 -7.06 -9.86 11.15
C GLU A 95 -6.09 -10.80 11.86
N ASP A 96 -5.68 -11.87 11.20
CA ASP A 96 -4.72 -12.83 11.77
C ASP A 96 -3.34 -12.19 11.90
N ARG A 97 -2.90 -11.48 10.86
CA ARG A 97 -1.66 -10.68 10.92
C ARG A 97 -1.68 -9.64 12.03
N LEU A 98 -2.81 -8.99 12.28
CA LEU A 98 -2.97 -8.03 13.39
C LEU A 98 -2.67 -8.65 14.75
N LYS A 99 -3.08 -9.92 14.97
CA LYS A 99 -2.82 -10.66 16.22
C LYS A 99 -1.33 -11.02 16.36
N GLU A 100 -0.65 -11.33 15.25
CA GLU A 100 0.78 -11.66 15.24
C GLU A 100 1.65 -10.44 15.55
N ILE A 101 1.22 -9.28 15.08
CA ILE A 101 1.89 -8.01 15.34
C ILE A 101 1.31 -7.29 16.56
N ASP A 102 0.58 -7.94 17.47
CA ASP A 102 0.25 -7.32 18.76
C ASP A 102 1.45 -7.27 19.73
#